data_AF-A0A0E3RIU7-F1
#
_entry.id   AF-A0A0E3RIU7-F1
#
_cell.length_a   1.000
_cell.length_b   1.000
_cell.length_c   1.000
_cell.angle_alpha   90.00
_cell.angle_beta   90.00
_cell.angle_gamma   90.00
#
_symmetry.space_group_name_H-M   'P 1'
#
loop_
_entity.id
_entity.type
_entity.pdbx_description
1 polymer ?
#
loop_
_entity_poly.entity_id
_entity_poly.type
_entity_poly.pdbx_seq_one_letter_code
_entity_poly.pdbx_strand_id
1 'polypeptide(L)'
;MRKALVIGIDNYPYDPLEGCVNDAVCVASLLKKNEDGSPNFDVRLITNPSDRQDIPTTRRLIDELFETHSDVALFYYAGHGLLKSTGGYIITSDFKTHNEEIPMSEILGLAINSRARSKIIILDCCHAGSFAESNLGNSSISNLCDELTVITASRDIESADEIGGHGVFTSLLIDALQGGAADIRGHITAGSIYAYIDSALGAWAQRPIFKTNVSRFVPIRSINPKIPLEKLRRIPKYFPKPENEFKLDPSYEPTSEKAIAFKCEIFKDLQDFESEGLVKPVDEEHMYYAAMNSKSCKLTALGYHYWRLVKQNKL
;
A
#
# COMPACT_ATOMS: atom_id res chain seq x y z
N MET A 1 -12.60 -7.02 -12.21
CA MET A 1 -12.76 -7.66 -10.88
C MET A 1 -11.40 -7.78 -10.20
N ARG A 2 -11.31 -7.48 -8.90
CA ARG A 2 -10.09 -7.61 -8.09
C ARG A 2 -10.25 -8.77 -7.11
N LYS A 3 -9.29 -9.69 -7.05
CA LYS A 3 -9.31 -10.87 -6.16
C LYS A 3 -8.15 -10.82 -5.18
N ALA A 4 -8.39 -11.25 -3.94
CA ALA A 4 -7.33 -11.50 -2.99
C ALA A 4 -7.50 -12.87 -2.32
N LEU A 5 -6.41 -13.61 -2.21
CA LEU A 5 -6.29 -14.77 -1.34
C LEU A 5 -5.42 -14.37 -0.16
N VAL A 6 -5.96 -14.47 1.04
CA VAL A 6 -5.30 -14.06 2.29
C VAL A 6 -5.24 -15.28 3.19
N ILE A 7 -4.04 -15.73 3.52
CA ILE A 7 -3.80 -16.93 4.31
C ILE A 7 -3.00 -16.57 5.56
N GLY A 8 -3.48 -17.01 6.72
CA GLY A 8 -2.79 -16.90 8.00
C GLY A 8 -2.80 -18.25 8.71
N ILE A 9 -1.65 -18.72 9.18
CA ILE A 9 -1.53 -20.03 9.83
C ILE A 9 -0.75 -19.87 11.13
N ASP A 10 -1.40 -20.24 12.22
CA ASP A 10 -0.83 -20.31 13.58
C ASP A 10 -0.69 -21.77 14.04
N ASN A 11 -1.69 -22.60 13.72
CA ASN A 11 -1.82 -23.96 14.22
C ASN A 11 -0.94 -24.94 13.44
N TYR A 12 0.36 -24.92 13.71
CA TYR A 12 1.29 -25.95 13.26
C TYR A 12 1.42 -27.08 14.31
N PRO A 13 1.50 -28.37 13.90
CA PRO A 13 1.73 -29.49 14.81
C PRO A 13 3.04 -29.38 15.59
N TYR A 14 4.03 -28.70 15.00
CA TYR A 14 5.32 -28.38 15.59
C TYR A 14 5.57 -26.88 15.43
N ASP A 15 6.12 -26.24 16.46
CA ASP A 15 6.42 -24.80 16.50
C ASP A 15 5.22 -23.91 16.11
N PRO A 16 4.10 -23.93 16.87
CA PRO A 16 2.96 -23.07 16.58
C PRO A 16 3.37 -21.59 16.62
N LEU A 17 2.73 -20.79 15.77
CA LEU A 17 2.91 -19.34 15.75
C LEU A 17 1.75 -18.67 16.48
N GLU A 18 1.98 -17.43 16.89
CA GLU A 18 0.95 -16.54 17.37
C GLU A 18 0.85 -15.35 16.41
N GLY A 19 -0.35 -14.84 16.16
CA GLY A 19 -0.56 -13.60 15.40
C GLY A 19 -0.78 -13.72 13.89
N CYS A 20 -0.38 -14.80 13.20
CA CYS A 20 -0.54 -14.90 11.74
C CYS A 20 -2.02 -14.98 11.32
N VAL A 21 -2.88 -15.59 12.15
CA VAL A 21 -4.33 -15.57 11.92
C VAL A 21 -4.88 -14.15 12.09
N ASN A 22 -4.44 -13.44 13.13
CA ASN A 22 -4.88 -12.07 13.40
C ASN A 22 -4.44 -11.12 12.28
N ASP A 23 -3.18 -11.23 11.83
CA ASP A 23 -2.61 -10.58 10.66
C ASP A 23 -3.50 -10.76 9.42
N ALA A 24 -3.80 -12.01 9.06
CA ALA A 24 -4.62 -12.34 7.90
C ALA A 24 -6.05 -11.78 8.01
N VAL A 25 -6.67 -11.82 9.20
CA VAL A 25 -8.00 -11.27 9.44
C VAL A 25 -8.00 -9.74 9.22
N CYS A 26 -7.03 -9.03 9.79
CA CYS A 26 -6.91 -7.58 9.66
C CYS A 26 -6.65 -7.15 8.22
N VAL A 27 -5.69 -7.79 7.53
CA VAL A 27 -5.38 -7.52 6.13
C VAL A 27 -6.58 -7.82 5.24
N ALA A 28 -7.26 -8.96 5.44
CA ALA A 28 -8.46 -9.30 4.67
C ALA A 28 -9.59 -8.28 4.86
N SER A 29 -9.78 -7.79 6.09
CA SER A 29 -10.79 -6.76 6.38
C SER A 29 -10.51 -5.47 5.60
N LEU A 30 -9.27 -4.99 5.63
CA LEU A 30 -8.85 -3.77 4.92
C LEU A 30 -8.91 -3.91 3.40
N LEU A 31 -8.63 -5.10 2.86
CA LEU A 31 -8.68 -5.33 1.41
C LEU A 31 -10.12 -5.42 0.88
N LYS A 32 -11.11 -5.84 1.69
CA LYS A 32 -12.51 -5.97 1.24
C LYS A 32 -13.15 -4.64 0.85
N LYS A 33 -12.78 -3.53 1.50
CA LYS A 33 -13.43 -2.23 1.30
C LYS A 33 -12.43 -1.07 1.28
N ASN A 34 -12.74 -0.08 0.45
CA ASN A 34 -12.12 1.24 0.56
C ASN A 34 -12.65 1.97 1.82
N GLU A 35 -12.03 3.09 2.18
CA GLU A 35 -12.46 3.85 3.38
C GLU A 35 -13.90 4.39 3.26
N ASP A 36 -14.34 4.74 2.05
CA ASP A 36 -15.70 5.19 1.76
C ASP A 36 -16.76 4.06 1.86
N GLY A 37 -16.35 2.84 2.19
CA GLY A 37 -17.20 1.66 2.33
C GLY A 37 -17.51 0.95 1.01
N SER A 38 -17.04 1.47 -0.13
CA SER A 38 -17.19 0.81 -1.43
C SER A 38 -16.42 -0.53 -1.48
N PRO A 39 -16.95 -1.55 -2.17
CA PRO A 39 -16.23 -2.81 -2.37
C PRO A 39 -14.88 -2.60 -3.07
N ASN A 40 -13.84 -3.30 -2.62
CA ASN A 40 -12.50 -3.21 -3.20
C ASN A 40 -12.03 -4.55 -3.80
N PHE A 41 -11.63 -5.51 -2.97
CA PHE A 41 -11.33 -6.89 -3.39
C PHE A 41 -12.44 -7.86 -3.01
N ASP A 42 -12.67 -8.85 -3.87
CA ASP A 42 -13.30 -10.11 -3.44
C ASP A 42 -12.23 -10.95 -2.72
N VAL A 43 -12.36 -11.08 -1.40
CA VAL A 43 -11.32 -11.63 -0.53
C VAL A 43 -11.71 -13.03 -0.05
N ARG A 44 -10.90 -14.02 -0.40
CA ARG A 44 -10.94 -15.35 0.20
C ARG A 44 -9.93 -15.42 1.35
N LEU A 45 -10.43 -15.39 2.58
CA LEU A 45 -9.65 -15.52 3.80
C LEU A 45 -9.61 -16.98 4.26
N ILE A 46 -8.41 -17.50 4.50
CA ILE A 46 -8.17 -18.85 4.99
C ILE A 46 -7.31 -18.76 6.25
N THR A 47 -7.80 -19.33 7.34
CA THR A 47 -7.11 -19.36 8.63
C THR A 47 -7.04 -20.81 9.11
N ASN A 48 -5.86 -21.31 9.46
CA ASN A 48 -5.63 -22.70 9.89
C ASN A 48 -6.37 -23.75 9.02
N PRO A 49 -6.07 -23.85 7.71
CA PRO A 49 -6.84 -24.65 6.77
C PRO A 49 -7.05 -26.13 7.14
N SER A 50 -6.18 -26.76 7.94
CA SER A 50 -6.30 -28.18 8.32
C SER A 50 -7.48 -28.49 9.22
N ASP A 51 -8.00 -27.48 9.92
CA ASP A 51 -9.12 -27.63 10.85
C ASP A 51 -10.46 -27.83 10.12
N ARG A 52 -10.48 -27.70 8.79
CA ARG A 52 -11.72 -27.79 7.98
C ARG A 52 -11.55 -28.78 6.82
N GLN A 53 -12.32 -29.87 6.84
CA GLN A 53 -12.25 -30.93 5.80
C GLN A 53 -12.79 -30.47 4.43
N ASP A 54 -13.57 -29.39 4.39
CA ASP A 54 -14.27 -28.94 3.17
C ASP A 54 -13.51 -27.84 2.39
N ILE A 55 -12.34 -27.41 2.87
CA ILE A 55 -11.56 -26.36 2.21
C ILE A 55 -10.61 -26.99 1.18
N PRO A 56 -10.55 -26.48 -0.07
CA PRO A 56 -9.54 -26.89 -1.03
C PRO A 56 -8.12 -26.72 -0.47
N THR A 57 -7.18 -27.57 -0.87
CA THR A 57 -5.78 -27.42 -0.43
C THR A 57 -5.23 -26.02 -0.75
N THR A 58 -4.30 -25.55 0.07
CA THR A 58 -3.65 -24.25 -0.08
C THR A 58 -3.10 -24.07 -1.50
N ARG A 59 -2.46 -25.11 -2.06
CA ARG A 59 -1.97 -25.13 -3.44
C ARG A 59 -3.08 -24.84 -4.45
N ARG A 60 -4.20 -25.55 -4.36
CA ARG A 60 -5.34 -25.36 -5.26
C ARG A 60 -5.94 -23.95 -5.15
N LEU A 61 -5.96 -23.37 -3.95
CA LEU A 61 -6.44 -21.99 -3.78
C LEU A 61 -5.53 -20.97 -4.47
N ILE A 62 -4.21 -21.20 -4.40
CA ILE A 62 -3.22 -20.37 -5.10
C ILE A 62 -3.37 -20.54 -6.62
N ASP A 63 -3.58 -21.77 -7.11
CA ASP A 63 -3.87 -22.02 -8.53
C ASP A 63 -5.11 -21.24 -8.98
N GLU A 64 -6.23 -21.36 -8.27
CA GLU A 64 -7.49 -20.68 -8.58
C GLU A 64 -7.34 -19.15 -8.60
N LEU A 65 -6.51 -18.59 -7.69
CA LEU A 65 -6.22 -17.17 -7.64
C LEU A 65 -5.56 -16.67 -8.92
N PHE A 66 -4.58 -17.41 -9.46
CA PHE A 66 -3.77 -16.98 -10.61
C PHE A 66 -4.30 -17.47 -11.96
N GLU A 67 -5.11 -18.52 -12.03
CA GLU A 67 -5.66 -19.05 -13.28
C GLU A 67 -6.73 -18.12 -13.90
N THR A 68 -7.55 -17.50 -13.06
CA THR A 68 -8.74 -16.75 -13.51
C THR A 68 -8.43 -15.28 -13.86
N HIS A 69 -8.98 -14.81 -14.98
CA HIS A 69 -8.80 -13.42 -15.43
C HIS A 69 -9.31 -12.42 -14.39
N SER A 70 -8.50 -11.40 -14.09
CA SER A 70 -8.84 -10.34 -13.15
C SER A 70 -8.03 -9.07 -13.44
N ASP A 71 -8.49 -7.93 -12.91
CA ASP A 71 -7.73 -6.68 -12.98
C ASP A 71 -6.54 -6.72 -12.01
N VAL A 72 -6.76 -7.26 -10.82
CA VAL A 72 -5.71 -7.44 -9.81
C VAL A 72 -5.90 -8.79 -9.12
N ALA A 73 -4.83 -9.58 -9.04
CA ALA A 73 -4.74 -10.77 -8.20
C ALA A 73 -3.71 -10.51 -7.09
N LEU A 74 -4.16 -10.54 -5.84
CA LEU A 74 -3.31 -10.33 -4.67
C LEU A 74 -3.22 -11.62 -3.84
N PHE A 75 -1.99 -12.07 -3.58
CA PHE A 75 -1.72 -13.16 -2.65
C PHE A 75 -1.05 -12.58 -1.40
N TYR A 76 -1.65 -12.82 -0.24
CA TYR A 76 -1.06 -12.53 1.06
C TYR A 76 -0.92 -13.84 1.85
N TYR A 77 0.25 -14.04 2.44
CA TYR A 77 0.54 -15.18 3.30
C TYR A 77 1.29 -14.74 4.55
N ALA A 78 0.81 -15.15 5.73
CA ALA A 78 1.50 -15.06 7.01
C ALA A 78 1.60 -16.46 7.64
N GLY A 79 2.80 -16.85 8.05
CA GLY A 79 3.05 -18.17 8.63
C GLY A 79 4.52 -18.58 8.54
N HIS A 80 4.78 -19.88 8.63
CA HIS A 80 6.14 -20.42 8.53
C HIS A 80 6.69 -20.40 7.11
N GLY A 81 7.97 -20.07 7.01
CA GLY A 81 8.76 -20.19 5.79
C GLY A 81 10.03 -20.99 6.06
N LEU A 82 10.45 -21.80 5.09
CA LEU A 82 11.61 -22.67 5.20
C LEU A 82 12.55 -22.46 4.02
N LEU A 83 13.85 -22.40 4.30
CA LEU A 83 14.89 -22.38 3.28
C LEU A 83 15.52 -23.77 3.15
N LYS A 84 15.44 -24.35 1.95
CA LYS A 84 16.14 -25.60 1.58
C LYS A 84 17.19 -25.31 0.53
N SER A 85 18.06 -26.30 0.25
CA SER A 85 19.03 -26.22 -0.85
C SER A 85 18.39 -25.98 -2.22
N THR A 86 17.11 -26.32 -2.37
CA THR A 86 16.30 -26.16 -3.58
C THR A 86 15.56 -24.82 -3.65
N GLY A 87 15.61 -23.98 -2.61
CA GLY A 87 14.95 -22.67 -2.55
C GLY A 87 14.07 -22.47 -1.32
N GLY A 88 13.29 -21.39 -1.33
CA GLY A 88 12.32 -21.06 -0.29
C GLY A 88 10.99 -21.79 -0.44
N TYR A 89 10.35 -22.07 0.68
CA TYR A 89 9.06 -22.75 0.78
C TYR A 89 8.16 -22.04 1.78
N ILE A 90 6.87 -21.91 1.48
CA ILE A 90 5.86 -21.63 2.51
C ILE A 90 5.39 -22.95 3.12
N ILE A 91 5.13 -22.94 4.42
CA ILE A 91 4.63 -24.12 5.13
C ILE A 91 3.12 -23.98 5.30
N THR A 92 2.38 -24.82 4.61
CA THR A 92 0.93 -24.93 4.71
C THR A 92 0.55 -25.80 5.90
N SER A 93 -0.73 -25.77 6.22
CA SER A 93 -1.26 -26.66 7.25
C SER A 93 -1.90 -27.92 6.62
N ASP A 94 -1.63 -28.24 5.35
CA ASP A 94 -2.28 -29.34 4.61
C ASP A 94 -1.70 -30.75 4.95
N PHE A 95 -1.40 -31.01 6.23
CA PHE A 95 -0.72 -32.22 6.75
C PHE A 95 -1.36 -33.53 6.30
N LYS A 96 -2.69 -33.57 6.21
CA LYS A 96 -3.44 -34.77 5.80
C LYS A 96 -3.11 -35.21 4.37
N THR A 97 -2.64 -34.30 3.53
CA THR A 97 -2.32 -34.57 2.12
C THR A 97 -0.83 -34.72 1.84
N HIS A 98 0.03 -34.68 2.88
CA HIS A 98 1.50 -34.68 2.76
C HIS A 98 2.02 -33.59 1.78
N ASN A 99 1.29 -32.48 1.65
CA ASN A 99 1.61 -31.32 0.80
C ASN A 99 1.84 -30.07 1.66
N GLU A 100 2.58 -30.24 2.74
CA GLU A 100 2.83 -29.23 3.77
C GLU A 100 3.74 -28.12 3.26
N GLU A 101 4.43 -28.35 2.15
CA GLU A 101 5.44 -27.43 1.62
C GLU A 101 5.08 -27.04 0.20
N ILE A 102 4.97 -25.73 -0.03
CA ILE A 102 4.80 -25.19 -1.38
C ILE A 102 6.04 -24.38 -1.73
N PRO A 103 6.79 -24.76 -2.78
CA PRO A 103 7.91 -23.96 -3.27
C PRO A 103 7.45 -22.55 -3.61
N MET A 104 8.17 -21.56 -3.11
CA MET A 104 7.95 -20.15 -3.45
C MET A 104 8.09 -19.89 -4.97
N SER A 105 8.97 -20.64 -5.63
CA SER A 105 9.13 -20.64 -7.08
C SER A 105 7.88 -21.13 -7.83
N GLU A 106 7.13 -22.09 -7.28
CA GLU A 106 5.86 -22.56 -7.86
C GLU A 106 4.83 -21.42 -7.88
N ILE A 107 4.66 -20.73 -6.75
CA ILE A 107 3.76 -19.58 -6.60
C ILE A 107 4.15 -18.46 -7.58
N LEU A 108 5.44 -18.17 -7.69
CA LEU A 108 5.96 -17.20 -8.65
C LEU A 108 5.66 -17.63 -10.10
N GLY A 109 5.84 -18.91 -10.42
CA GLY A 109 5.51 -19.46 -11.74
C GLY A 109 4.03 -19.32 -12.09
N LEU A 110 3.13 -19.57 -11.13
CA LEU A 110 1.70 -19.36 -11.29
C LEU A 110 1.37 -17.87 -11.54
N ALA A 111 1.97 -16.98 -10.76
CA ALA A 111 1.78 -15.54 -10.92
C ALA A 111 2.29 -15.03 -12.28
N ILE A 112 3.46 -15.50 -12.74
CA ILE A 112 4.03 -15.17 -14.05
C ILE A 112 3.11 -15.61 -15.19
N ASN A 113 2.54 -16.81 -15.10
CA ASN A 113 1.64 -17.35 -16.11
C ASN A 113 0.18 -16.89 -15.95
N SER A 114 -0.11 -16.06 -14.94
CA SER A 114 -1.44 -15.58 -14.64
C SER A 114 -1.99 -14.66 -15.74
N ARG A 115 -3.30 -14.78 -16.01
CA ARG A 115 -4.05 -13.87 -16.88
C ARG A 115 -4.52 -12.59 -16.17
N ALA A 116 -4.12 -12.37 -14.92
CA ALA A 116 -4.43 -11.14 -14.20
C ALA A 116 -3.64 -9.96 -14.80
N ARG A 117 -4.28 -8.78 -14.90
CA ARG A 117 -3.62 -7.57 -15.42
C ARG A 117 -2.54 -7.05 -14.49
N SER A 118 -2.72 -7.21 -13.18
CA SER A 118 -1.70 -6.90 -12.17
C SER A 118 -1.67 -8.00 -11.12
N LYS A 119 -0.45 -8.38 -10.71
CA LYS A 119 -0.18 -9.45 -9.75
C LYS A 119 0.60 -8.88 -8.58
N ILE A 120 0.13 -9.13 -7.37
CA ILE A 120 0.74 -8.64 -6.14
C ILE A 120 0.92 -9.82 -5.19
N ILE A 121 2.14 -10.05 -4.74
CA ILE A 121 2.46 -11.08 -3.76
C ILE A 121 3.06 -10.39 -2.53
N ILE A 122 2.48 -10.66 -1.36
CA ILE A 122 2.93 -10.15 -0.07
C ILE A 122 3.16 -11.35 0.84
N LEU A 123 4.41 -11.58 1.27
CA LEU A 123 4.76 -12.70 2.13
C LEU A 123 5.30 -12.21 3.46
N ASP A 124 4.66 -12.60 4.54
CA ASP A 124 5.12 -12.40 5.90
C ASP A 124 5.53 -13.73 6.55
N CYS A 125 6.70 -14.25 6.15
CA CYS A 125 7.27 -15.47 6.70
C CYS A 125 8.80 -15.43 6.74
N CYS A 126 9.41 -16.24 7.61
CA CYS A 126 10.86 -16.38 7.69
C CYS A 126 11.46 -16.81 6.35
N HIS A 127 12.64 -16.29 6.01
CA HIS A 127 13.33 -16.59 4.75
C HIS A 127 12.56 -16.25 3.46
N ALA A 128 11.48 -15.45 3.54
CA ALA A 128 10.76 -14.99 2.35
C ALA A 128 11.63 -14.12 1.42
N GLY A 129 12.80 -13.66 1.86
CA GLY A 129 13.80 -13.05 0.99
C GLY A 129 14.27 -13.97 -0.14
N SER A 130 14.36 -15.27 0.12
CA SER A 130 14.69 -16.28 -0.90
C SER A 130 13.63 -16.42 -1.99
N PHE A 131 12.37 -16.04 -1.73
CA PHE A 131 11.32 -15.91 -2.76
C PHE A 131 11.79 -14.96 -3.86
N ALA A 132 12.34 -13.82 -3.44
CA ALA A 132 12.77 -12.77 -4.33
C ALA A 132 14.08 -13.15 -5.07
N GLU A 133 14.84 -14.11 -4.56
CA GLU A 133 16.06 -14.63 -5.19
C GLU A 133 15.83 -15.92 -5.98
N SER A 134 14.62 -16.48 -5.91
CA SER A 134 14.28 -17.73 -6.57
C SER A 134 14.45 -17.62 -8.09
N ASN A 135 15.34 -18.46 -8.64
CA ASN A 135 15.56 -18.61 -10.07
C ASN A 135 14.64 -19.70 -10.61
N LEU A 136 13.77 -19.37 -11.56
CA LEU A 136 12.99 -20.34 -12.34
C LEU A 136 13.81 -20.73 -13.58
N GLY A 137 14.77 -21.64 -13.43
CA GLY A 137 15.68 -22.02 -14.52
C GLY A 137 16.54 -20.86 -15.03
N ASN A 138 16.64 -20.66 -16.36
CA ASN A 138 17.32 -19.51 -16.99
C ASN A 138 16.58 -18.17 -16.82
N SER A 139 15.48 -18.15 -16.06
CA SER A 139 14.69 -16.95 -15.79
C SER A 139 14.72 -16.65 -14.30
N SER A 140 15.63 -15.76 -13.92
CA SER A 140 15.59 -15.06 -12.65
C SER A 140 14.36 -14.13 -12.59
N ILE A 141 13.99 -13.66 -11.40
CA ILE A 141 13.07 -12.52 -11.25
C ILE A 141 13.53 -11.28 -12.06
N SER A 142 14.80 -11.20 -12.50
CA SER A 142 15.22 -10.17 -13.45
C SER A 142 14.59 -10.28 -14.85
N ASN A 143 13.93 -11.41 -15.17
CA ASN A 143 13.04 -11.59 -16.33
C ASN A 143 11.56 -11.50 -15.90
N LEU A 144 11.25 -10.64 -14.92
CA LEU A 144 9.89 -10.42 -14.40
C LEU A 144 8.90 -10.29 -15.56
N CYS A 145 7.84 -11.10 -15.52
CA CYS A 145 6.65 -10.89 -16.32
C CYS A 145 6.07 -9.50 -16.04
N ASP A 146 5.56 -8.84 -17.06
CA ASP A 146 4.91 -7.54 -16.95
C ASP A 146 3.84 -7.55 -15.85
N GLU A 147 3.76 -6.45 -15.10
CA GLU A 147 2.74 -6.18 -14.09
C GLU A 147 2.76 -7.09 -12.84
N LEU A 148 3.95 -7.52 -12.37
CA LEU A 148 4.13 -8.27 -11.12
C LEU A 148 4.86 -7.42 -10.06
N THR A 149 4.34 -7.43 -8.83
CA THR A 149 4.98 -6.87 -7.64
C THR A 149 5.05 -7.88 -6.51
N VAL A 150 6.20 -7.95 -5.85
CA VAL A 150 6.49 -8.84 -4.74
C VAL A 150 7.03 -7.99 -3.58
N ILE A 151 6.42 -8.16 -2.41
CA ILE A 151 6.86 -7.57 -1.14
C ILE A 151 7.05 -8.71 -0.15
N THR A 152 8.23 -8.84 0.45
CA THR A 152 8.46 -9.89 1.45
C THR A 152 9.00 -9.30 2.75
N ALA A 153 8.49 -9.80 3.88
CA ALA A 153 9.14 -9.63 5.15
C ALA A 153 10.53 -10.26 5.07
N SER A 154 11.55 -9.46 5.29
CA SER A 154 12.92 -9.92 5.28
C SER A 154 13.26 -10.29 6.73
N ARG A 155 13.14 -11.57 7.05
CA ARG A 155 13.54 -12.15 8.33
C ARG A 155 14.57 -13.23 8.06
N ASP A 156 15.83 -12.97 8.43
CA ASP A 156 16.92 -13.97 8.35
C ASP A 156 16.97 -14.86 9.59
N ILE A 157 16.46 -14.40 10.74
CA ILE A 157 16.54 -15.08 12.04
C ILE A 157 15.22 -14.95 12.82
N GLU A 158 14.90 -16.02 13.55
CA GLU A 158 13.70 -16.41 14.32
C GLU A 158 13.15 -15.41 15.36
N SER A 159 13.60 -14.16 15.42
CA SER A 159 13.03 -13.20 16.35
C SER A 159 11.73 -12.62 15.79
N ALA A 160 10.62 -13.29 16.10
CA ALA A 160 9.28 -12.73 15.99
C ALA A 160 9.10 -11.63 17.03
N ASP A 161 9.68 -10.46 16.77
CA ASP A 161 9.25 -9.26 17.49
C ASP A 161 7.79 -9.00 17.08
N GLU A 162 6.90 -9.16 18.05
CA GLU A 162 5.48 -8.87 17.89
C GLU A 162 5.14 -7.52 18.52
N ILE A 163 4.38 -6.71 17.79
CA ILE A 163 3.86 -5.44 18.27
C ILE A 163 2.34 -5.52 18.24
N GLY A 164 1.71 -5.58 19.42
CA GLY A 164 0.25 -5.60 19.52
C GLY A 164 -0.43 -6.85 18.96
N GLY A 165 0.25 -8.00 18.96
CA GLY A 165 -0.27 -9.27 18.43
C GLY A 165 -0.20 -9.40 16.91
N HIS A 166 0.72 -8.65 16.29
CA HIS A 166 1.05 -8.65 14.86
C HIS A 166 2.58 -8.71 14.71
N GLY A 167 3.08 -9.36 13.65
CA GLY A 167 4.49 -9.23 13.29
C GLY A 167 4.84 -7.79 12.90
N VAL A 168 6.07 -7.31 13.17
CA VAL A 168 6.48 -5.91 12.84
C VAL A 168 6.14 -5.51 11.41
N PHE A 169 6.42 -6.39 10.44
CA PHE A 169 6.11 -6.14 9.03
C PHE A 169 4.61 -5.94 8.80
N THR A 170 3.78 -6.85 9.30
CA THR A 170 2.34 -6.78 9.10
C THR A 170 1.69 -5.63 9.86
N SER A 171 2.18 -5.28 11.05
CA SER A 171 1.74 -4.08 11.77
C SER A 171 1.96 -2.83 10.91
N LEU A 172 3.15 -2.64 10.34
CA LEU A 172 3.43 -1.50 9.46
C LEU A 172 2.65 -1.55 8.14
N LEU A 173 2.40 -2.75 7.60
CA LEU A 173 1.54 -2.93 6.42
C LEU A 173 0.09 -2.52 6.71
N ILE A 174 -0.44 -2.88 7.88
CA ILE A 174 -1.77 -2.50 8.35
C ILE A 174 -1.86 -0.97 8.46
N ASP A 175 -0.90 -0.32 9.11
CA ASP A 175 -0.86 1.14 9.26
C ASP A 175 -0.78 1.84 7.89
N ALA A 176 0.05 1.31 6.99
CA ALA A 176 0.14 1.78 5.62
C ALA A 176 -1.21 1.71 4.89
N LEU A 177 -1.90 0.57 5.00
CA LEU A 177 -3.21 0.32 4.41
C LEU A 177 -4.33 1.14 5.07
N GLN A 178 -4.22 1.49 6.35
CA GLN A 178 -5.16 2.36 7.04
C GLN A 178 -5.08 3.81 6.59
N GLY A 179 -3.95 4.23 6.02
CA GLY A 179 -3.79 5.57 5.44
C GLY A 179 -2.41 6.17 5.59
N GLY A 180 -1.52 5.55 6.37
CA GLY A 180 -0.15 6.04 6.57
C GLY A 180 0.65 6.17 5.27
N ALA A 181 0.33 5.34 4.27
CA ALA A 181 0.97 5.32 2.96
C ALA A 181 0.15 5.97 1.83
N ALA A 182 -0.90 6.73 2.15
CA ALA A 182 -1.77 7.33 1.15
C ALA A 182 -1.17 8.61 0.54
N ASP A 183 -1.28 8.75 -0.78
CA ASP A 183 -1.01 10.03 -1.46
C ASP A 183 -2.10 11.07 -1.17
N ILE A 184 -1.93 12.32 -1.63
CA ILE A 184 -2.94 13.39 -1.43
C ILE A 184 -4.30 13.02 -2.06
N ARG A 185 -4.31 12.13 -3.07
CA ARG A 185 -5.53 11.65 -3.74
C ARG A 185 -6.16 10.46 -3.01
N GLY A 186 -5.57 10.01 -1.90
CA GLY A 186 -6.06 8.89 -1.11
C GLY A 186 -5.66 7.52 -1.65
N HIS A 187 -4.73 7.42 -2.61
CA HIS A 187 -4.30 6.14 -3.15
C HIS A 187 -3.16 5.54 -2.33
N ILE A 188 -3.32 4.26 -1.96
CA ILE A 188 -2.27 3.46 -1.32
C ILE A 188 -1.81 2.41 -2.34
N THR A 189 -0.53 2.44 -2.69
CA THR A 189 0.07 1.56 -3.72
C THR A 189 1.13 0.66 -3.12
N ALA A 190 1.54 -0.39 -3.84
CA ALA A 190 2.64 -1.24 -3.39
C ALA A 190 3.94 -0.43 -3.16
N GLY A 191 4.23 0.54 -4.02
CA GLY A 191 5.40 1.42 -3.86
C GLY A 191 5.29 2.33 -2.64
N SER A 192 4.11 2.90 -2.35
CA SER A 192 3.93 3.73 -1.15
C SER A 192 3.92 2.93 0.14
N ILE A 193 3.38 1.70 0.12
CA ILE A 193 3.48 0.76 1.24
C ILE A 193 4.95 0.45 1.54
N TYR A 194 5.74 0.08 0.53
CA TYR A 194 7.16 -0.20 0.74
C TYR A 194 7.89 1.03 1.31
N ALA A 195 7.69 2.22 0.74
CA ALA A 195 8.32 3.44 1.22
C ALA A 195 7.93 3.78 2.67
N TYR A 196 6.67 3.53 3.05
CA TYR A 196 6.19 3.70 4.42
C TYR A 196 6.89 2.74 5.39
N ILE A 197 6.88 1.44 5.09
CA ILE A 197 7.53 0.42 5.92
C ILE A 197 9.03 0.71 6.04
N ASP A 198 9.69 1.02 4.92
CA ASP A 198 11.11 1.38 4.87
C ASP A 198 11.42 2.56 5.81
N SER A 199 10.60 3.61 5.78
CA SER A 199 10.82 4.81 6.61
C SER A 199 10.68 4.56 8.12
N ALA A 200 9.92 3.53 8.53
CA ALA A 200 9.73 3.17 9.92
C ALA A 200 10.86 2.30 10.49
N LEU A 201 11.71 1.73 9.64
CA LEU A 201 12.78 0.82 10.02
C LEU A 201 14.12 1.54 10.18
N GLY A 202 14.77 1.31 11.34
CA GLY A 202 16.07 1.89 11.68
C GLY A 202 17.22 1.38 10.79
N ALA A 203 18.38 2.04 10.88
CA ALA A 203 19.55 1.74 10.03
C ALA A 203 20.11 0.31 10.17
N TRP A 204 19.87 -0.34 11.32
CA TRP A 204 20.31 -1.70 11.62
C TRP A 204 19.21 -2.74 11.49
N ALA A 205 17.98 -2.32 11.17
CA ALA A 205 16.86 -3.22 10.97
C ALA A 205 16.93 -3.85 9.58
N GLN A 206 16.55 -5.13 9.48
CA GLN A 206 16.43 -5.81 8.21
C GLN A 206 15.28 -5.18 7.41
N ARG A 207 15.53 -4.85 6.14
CA ARG A 207 14.55 -4.19 5.27
C ARG A 207 13.78 -5.21 4.44
N PRO A 208 12.45 -5.04 4.25
CA PRO A 208 11.68 -5.92 3.39
C PRO A 208 12.24 -5.92 1.97
N ILE A 209 12.07 -7.03 1.25
CA ILE A 209 12.45 -7.08 -0.16
C ILE A 209 11.27 -6.58 -1.00
N PHE A 210 11.56 -5.62 -1.88
CA PHE A 210 10.59 -5.11 -2.85
C PHE A 210 11.11 -5.33 -4.26
N LYS A 211 10.41 -6.16 -5.03
CA LYS A 211 10.70 -6.39 -6.45
C LYS A 211 9.44 -6.12 -7.27
N THR A 212 9.58 -5.31 -8.30
CA THR A 212 8.43 -4.90 -9.11
C THR A 212 8.86 -4.73 -10.56
N ASN A 213 8.01 -5.17 -11.49
CA ASN A 213 8.06 -4.82 -12.89
C ASN A 213 6.65 -4.42 -13.31
N VAL A 214 6.33 -3.14 -13.19
CA VAL A 214 5.01 -2.57 -13.49
C VAL A 214 5.17 -1.32 -14.33
N SER A 215 4.29 -1.12 -15.31
CA SER A 215 4.23 0.15 -16.04
C SER A 215 3.60 1.28 -15.21
N ARG A 216 2.78 0.89 -14.21
CA ARG A 216 2.11 1.77 -13.27
C ARG A 216 1.79 1.02 -11.98
N PHE A 217 1.91 1.71 -10.85
CA PHE A 217 1.33 1.21 -9.60
C PHE A 217 -0.20 1.31 -9.59
N VAL A 218 -0.86 0.17 -9.47
CA VAL A 218 -2.30 0.11 -9.18
C VAL A 218 -2.52 0.36 -7.67
N PRO A 219 -3.52 1.16 -7.26
CA PRO A 219 -3.86 1.33 -5.85
C PRO A 219 -4.34 0.01 -5.25
N ILE A 220 -3.71 -0.48 -4.19
CA ILE A 220 -4.16 -1.64 -3.41
C ILE A 220 -5.42 -1.27 -2.63
N ARG A 221 -5.45 -0.09 -2.00
CA ARG A 221 -6.63 0.43 -1.31
C ARG A 221 -6.74 1.93 -1.58
N SER A 222 -7.97 2.43 -1.60
CA SER A 222 -8.24 3.86 -1.63
C SER A 222 -8.85 4.31 -0.31
N ILE A 223 -8.40 5.45 0.17
CA ILE A 223 -8.98 6.18 1.29
C ILE A 223 -9.54 7.51 0.80
N ASN A 224 -10.21 8.26 1.67
CA ASN A 224 -10.65 9.61 1.35
C ASN A 224 -9.44 10.48 0.99
N PRO A 225 -9.52 11.25 -0.11
CA PRO A 225 -8.42 12.13 -0.49
C PRO A 225 -8.24 13.20 0.59
N LYS A 226 -6.99 13.46 0.96
CA LYS A 226 -6.66 14.49 1.95
C LYS A 226 -7.17 15.87 1.52
N ILE A 227 -7.17 16.12 0.21
CA ILE A 227 -7.82 17.27 -0.39
C ILE A 227 -8.80 16.78 -1.48
N PRO A 228 -10.09 17.17 -1.41
CA PRO A 228 -11.05 16.84 -2.46
C PRO A 228 -10.54 17.21 -3.86
N LEU A 229 -10.73 16.31 -4.83
CA LEU A 229 -10.23 16.51 -6.20
C LEU A 229 -10.78 17.79 -6.84
N GLU A 230 -12.02 18.18 -6.52
CA GLU A 230 -12.62 19.43 -6.99
C GLU A 230 -11.88 20.68 -6.48
N LYS A 231 -11.30 20.62 -5.28
CA LYS A 231 -10.44 21.69 -4.76
C LYS A 231 -9.10 21.68 -5.48
N LEU A 232 -8.44 20.53 -5.62
CA LEU A 232 -7.18 20.42 -6.37
C LEU A 232 -7.32 20.98 -7.81
N ARG A 233 -8.45 20.74 -8.48
CA ARG A 233 -8.73 21.31 -9.82
C ARG A 233 -8.77 22.84 -9.87
N ARG A 234 -8.92 23.52 -8.73
CA ARG A 234 -8.89 24.99 -8.62
C ARG A 234 -7.47 25.55 -8.49
N ILE A 235 -6.43 24.73 -8.24
CA ILE A 235 -5.05 25.20 -8.09
C ILE A 235 -4.65 26.14 -9.25
N PRO A 236 -4.87 25.81 -10.54
CA PRO A 236 -4.51 26.71 -11.63
C PRO A 236 -5.37 27.97 -11.77
N LYS A 237 -6.51 28.05 -11.06
CA LYS A 237 -7.32 29.28 -10.99
C LYS A 237 -6.67 30.29 -10.03
N TYR A 238 -6.12 29.80 -8.92
CA TYR A 238 -5.40 30.65 -7.95
C TYR A 238 -3.98 30.98 -8.43
N PHE A 239 -3.33 30.02 -9.09
CA PHE A 239 -1.98 30.18 -9.63
C PHE A 239 -2.01 30.01 -11.15
N PRO A 240 -2.36 31.04 -11.95
CA PRO A 240 -2.41 30.91 -13.41
C PRO A 240 -1.11 30.43 -14.05
N LYS A 241 0.03 30.86 -13.48
CA LYS A 241 1.36 30.32 -13.75
C LYS A 241 1.96 29.78 -12.43
N PRO A 242 2.85 28.77 -12.50
CA PRO A 242 3.36 28.12 -11.30
C PRO A 242 4.27 29.02 -10.43
N GLU A 243 4.89 30.03 -11.03
CA GLU A 243 5.72 31.03 -10.36
C GLU A 243 4.92 32.17 -9.71
N ASN A 244 3.62 32.25 -9.95
CA ASN A 244 2.79 33.33 -9.39
C ASN A 244 2.69 33.22 -7.86
N GLU A 245 2.67 34.37 -7.23
CA GLU A 245 2.23 34.50 -5.85
C GLU A 245 0.75 34.92 -5.80
N PHE A 246 -0.01 34.31 -4.91
CA PHE A 246 -1.39 34.70 -4.63
C PHE A 246 -1.39 35.72 -3.49
N LYS A 247 -1.81 36.96 -3.78
CA LYS A 247 -1.85 38.04 -2.79
C LYS A 247 -3.03 37.84 -1.85
N LEU A 248 -2.76 37.98 -0.57
CA LEU A 248 -3.71 37.88 0.51
C LEU A 248 -3.81 39.24 1.21
N ASP A 249 -4.93 39.46 1.89
CA ASP A 249 -5.20 40.65 2.68
C ASP A 249 -6.23 40.26 3.78
N PRO A 250 -6.50 41.12 4.78
CA PRO A 250 -7.38 40.78 5.89
C PRO A 250 -8.81 40.40 5.49
N SER A 251 -9.26 40.65 4.25
CA SER A 251 -10.59 40.22 3.80
C SER A 251 -10.69 38.73 3.45
N TYR A 252 -9.58 38.00 3.43
CA TYR A 252 -9.54 36.55 3.26
C TYR A 252 -9.75 35.77 4.58
N GLU A 253 -9.47 36.39 5.72
CA GLU A 253 -9.52 35.75 7.04
C GLU A 253 -10.93 35.84 7.65
N PRO A 254 -11.64 34.72 7.92
CA PRO A 254 -12.98 34.72 8.49
C PRO A 254 -13.14 35.50 9.81
N THR A 255 -12.10 35.55 10.66
CA THR A 255 -12.17 36.27 11.94
C THR A 255 -11.91 37.78 11.83
N SER A 256 -11.59 38.28 10.64
CA SER A 256 -11.30 39.70 10.40
C SER A 256 -12.60 40.51 10.23
N GLU A 257 -12.62 41.74 10.74
CA GLU A 257 -13.73 42.68 10.51
C GLU A 257 -13.92 43.02 9.02
N LYS A 258 -12.90 42.79 8.19
CA LYS A 258 -12.91 43.06 6.74
C LYS A 258 -13.28 41.82 5.91
N ALA A 259 -13.67 40.71 6.54
CA ALA A 259 -13.92 39.43 5.88
C ALA A 259 -14.94 39.55 4.74
N ILE A 260 -14.59 38.98 3.59
CA ILE A 260 -15.48 38.88 2.44
C ILE A 260 -15.73 37.40 2.16
N ALA A 261 -17.00 36.97 2.25
CA ALA A 261 -17.38 35.55 2.21
C ALA A 261 -16.73 34.74 1.08
N PHE A 262 -16.72 35.25 -0.17
CA PHE A 262 -16.11 34.52 -1.28
C PHE A 262 -14.58 34.41 -1.18
N LYS A 263 -13.90 35.41 -0.59
CA LYS A 263 -12.45 35.37 -0.34
C LYS A 263 -12.14 34.39 0.77
N CYS A 264 -12.97 34.32 1.81
CA CYS A 264 -12.85 33.32 2.87
C CYS A 264 -12.93 31.88 2.34
N GLU A 265 -13.79 31.60 1.36
CA GLU A 265 -13.84 30.29 0.70
C GLU A 265 -12.56 29.98 -0.08
N ILE A 266 -11.99 30.96 -0.78
CA ILE A 266 -10.68 30.81 -1.46
C ILE A 266 -9.58 30.56 -0.42
N PHE A 267 -9.60 31.30 0.68
CA PHE A 267 -8.63 31.17 1.75
C PHE A 267 -8.67 29.79 2.39
N LYS A 268 -9.86 29.24 2.61
CA LYS A 268 -10.05 27.87 3.09
C LYS A 268 -9.41 26.85 2.15
N ASP A 269 -9.61 27.00 0.83
CA ASP A 269 -8.95 26.13 -0.15
C ASP A 269 -7.41 26.26 -0.08
N LEU A 270 -6.88 27.49 0.10
CA LEU A 270 -5.44 27.72 0.25
C LEU A 270 -4.87 27.18 1.57
N GLN A 271 -5.64 27.21 2.66
CA GLN A 271 -5.27 26.62 3.95
C GLN A 271 -5.24 25.08 3.85
N ASP A 272 -6.23 24.46 3.22
CA ASP A 272 -6.21 23.02 2.95
C ASP A 272 -5.00 22.62 2.09
N PHE A 273 -4.60 23.48 1.15
CA PHE A 273 -3.39 23.25 0.35
C PHE A 273 -2.11 23.41 1.15
N GLU A 274 -2.08 24.33 2.11
CA GLU A 274 -0.92 24.53 2.97
C GLU A 274 -0.75 23.39 3.98
N SER A 275 -1.84 22.85 4.53
CA SER A 275 -1.79 21.70 5.45
C SER A 275 -1.22 20.43 4.81
N GLU A 276 -1.35 20.28 3.49
CA GLU A 276 -0.75 19.18 2.72
C GLU A 276 0.53 19.60 1.96
N GLY A 277 1.09 20.77 2.29
CA GLY A 277 2.37 21.24 1.75
C GLY A 277 2.36 21.57 0.26
N LEU A 278 1.20 21.78 -0.37
CA LEU A 278 1.08 22.22 -1.77
C LEU A 278 1.33 23.73 -1.92
N VAL A 279 0.95 24.50 -0.91
CA VAL A 279 1.13 25.96 -0.85
C VAL A 279 1.94 26.30 0.41
N LYS A 280 2.67 27.41 0.38
CA LYS A 280 3.29 27.99 1.57
C LYS A 280 3.17 29.52 1.59
N PRO A 281 3.08 30.14 2.76
CA PRO A 281 3.16 31.60 2.88
C PRO A 281 4.52 32.15 2.40
N VAL A 282 4.52 33.42 2.02
CA VAL A 282 5.72 34.18 1.62
C VAL A 282 5.96 35.27 2.66
N ASP A 283 7.19 35.32 3.16
CA ASP A 283 7.64 36.25 4.21
C ASP A 283 6.82 36.20 5.52
N GLU A 284 6.15 35.07 5.77
CA GLU A 284 5.36 34.80 6.97
C GLU A 284 5.42 33.30 7.31
N GLU A 285 5.16 32.96 8.57
CA GLU A 285 5.18 31.58 9.06
C GLU A 285 3.88 30.82 8.79
N HIS A 286 2.73 31.50 8.89
CA HIS A 286 1.42 30.89 8.77
C HIS A 286 0.52 31.64 7.78
N MET A 287 -0.41 30.92 7.15
CA MET A 287 -1.39 31.51 6.23
C MET A 287 -2.22 32.63 6.85
N TYR A 288 -2.55 32.52 8.15
CA TYR A 288 -3.24 33.56 8.91
C TYR A 288 -2.48 34.90 8.86
N TYR A 289 -1.18 34.90 9.21
CA TYR A 289 -0.35 36.11 9.17
C TYR A 289 -0.16 36.60 7.74
N ALA A 290 -0.04 35.69 6.77
CA ALA A 290 0.01 36.08 5.37
C ALA A 290 -1.23 36.87 4.93
N ALA A 291 -2.42 36.52 5.42
CA ALA A 291 -3.62 37.31 5.19
C ALA A 291 -3.64 38.61 6.00
N MET A 292 -3.45 38.54 7.32
CA MET A 292 -3.57 39.71 8.20
C MET A 292 -2.53 40.79 7.91
N ASN A 293 -1.32 40.41 7.51
CA ASN A 293 -0.23 41.34 7.18
C ASN A 293 -0.18 41.70 5.68
N SER A 294 -1.20 41.31 4.91
CA SER A 294 -1.34 41.62 3.48
C SER A 294 -0.16 41.15 2.62
N LYS A 295 0.27 39.91 2.84
CA LYS A 295 1.39 39.24 2.17
C LYS A 295 0.86 38.34 1.04
N SER A 296 1.56 37.25 0.75
CA SER A 296 1.18 36.29 -0.28
C SER A 296 1.43 34.86 0.14
N CYS A 297 0.91 33.92 -0.64
CA CYS A 297 1.35 32.53 -0.64
C CYS A 297 1.76 32.10 -2.06
N LYS A 298 2.51 31.01 -2.16
CA LYS A 298 2.98 30.44 -3.43
C LYS A 298 3.00 28.92 -3.43
N LEU A 299 3.02 28.33 -4.61
CA LEU A 299 3.16 26.87 -4.76
C LEU A 299 4.52 26.38 -4.24
N THR A 300 4.51 25.21 -3.62
CA THR A 300 5.73 24.43 -3.35
C THR A 300 6.08 23.57 -4.58
N ALA A 301 7.18 22.80 -4.49
CA ALA A 301 7.50 21.80 -5.51
C ALA A 301 6.38 20.75 -5.69
N LEU A 302 5.73 20.35 -4.57
CA LEU A 302 4.59 19.45 -4.58
C LEU A 302 3.35 20.12 -5.18
N GLY A 303 3.08 21.38 -4.79
CA GLY A 303 2.03 22.20 -5.40
C GLY A 303 2.17 22.31 -6.92
N TYR A 304 3.39 22.52 -7.40
CA TYR A 304 3.70 22.56 -8.82
C TYR A 304 3.42 21.22 -9.53
N HIS A 305 3.72 20.10 -8.88
CA HIS A 305 3.39 18.78 -9.42
C HIS A 305 1.88 18.63 -9.66
N TYR A 306 1.04 18.95 -8.66
CA TYR A 306 -0.42 18.86 -8.79
C TYR A 306 -0.99 19.91 -9.75
N TRP A 307 -0.44 21.13 -9.77
CA TRP A 307 -0.79 22.14 -10.77
C TRP A 307 -0.61 21.61 -12.20
N ARG A 308 0.50 20.91 -12.48
CA ARG A 308 0.75 20.28 -13.79
C ARG A 308 -0.23 19.16 -14.10
N LEU A 309 -0.54 18.29 -13.13
CA LEU A 309 -1.52 17.22 -13.30
C LEU A 309 -2.89 17.78 -13.71
N VAL A 310 -3.34 18.85 -13.06
CA VAL A 310 -4.62 19.51 -13.39
C VAL A 310 -4.58 20.13 -14.78
N LYS A 311 -3.52 20.88 -15.13
CA LYS A 311 -3.38 21.49 -16.47
C LYS A 311 -3.34 20.46 -17.59
N GLN A 312 -2.81 19.26 -17.33
CA GLN A 312 -2.74 18.17 -18.31
C GLN A 312 -3.98 17.26 -18.28
N ASN A 313 -5.01 17.58 -17.48
CA ASN A 313 -6.20 16.77 -17.29
C ASN A 313 -5.90 15.33 -16.83
N LYS A 314 -4.95 15.17 -15.90
CA LYS A 314 -4.48 13.89 -15.36
C LYS A 314 -4.87 13.67 -13.89
N LEU A 315 -5.73 14.53 -13.33
CA LEU A 315 -6.19 14.45 -11.94
C LEU A 315 -7.47 13.61 -11.79
#